data_AF-A0AAV1HCF0-F1
#
_entry.id   AF-A0AAV1HCF0-F1
#
_cell.length_a   1.000
_cell.length_b   1.000
_cell.length_c   1.000
_cell.angle_alpha   90.00
_cell.angle_beta   90.00
_cell.angle_gamma   90.00
#
_symmetry.space_group_name_H-M   'P 1'
#
loop_
_entity.id
_entity.type
_entity.pdbx_description
1 polymer ?
#
loop_
_entity_poly.entity_id
_entity_poly.type
_entity_poly.pdbx_seq_one_letter_code
_entity_poly.pdbx_strand_id
1 'polypeptide(L)'
;MEKTAPPQDLEVEKVVLAFGINARENKSDTTIKNVQGAIRSTKRSFPYAQVWVPLINFSSALPSDEKENLQSLNAHIKKNMGFIPPLPEEKFETAADDIHWTAETGAAMFDHWTAFLNLSAP
;
A
#
# COMPACT_ATOMS: atom_id res chain seq x y z
N MET A 1 16.77 25.51 -9.20
CA MET A 1 15.43 25.47 -8.57
C MET A 1 15.64 25.26 -7.09
N GLU A 2 15.34 26.28 -6.29
CA GLU A 2 15.53 26.28 -4.84
C GLU A 2 14.41 25.45 -4.21
N LYS A 3 14.76 24.37 -3.50
CA LYS A 3 13.79 23.62 -2.69
C LYS A 3 13.48 24.48 -1.47
N THR A 4 12.35 25.17 -1.49
CA THR A 4 11.79 25.81 -0.31
C THR A 4 11.61 24.75 0.77
N ALA A 5 12.21 24.99 1.94
CA ALA A 5 12.03 24.13 3.11
C ALA A 5 10.53 24.04 3.44
N PRO A 6 10.02 22.86 3.83
CA PRO A 6 8.63 22.72 4.23
C PRO A 6 8.34 23.67 5.41
N PRO A 7 7.11 24.20 5.54
CA PRO A 7 6.71 25.05 6.65
C PRO A 7 7.06 24.40 7.98
N GLN A 8 7.54 25.19 8.95
CA GLN A 8 8.04 24.71 10.24
C GLN A 8 6.97 24.01 11.11
N ASP A 9 5.71 24.02 10.69
CA ASP A 9 4.55 23.42 11.38
C ASP A 9 3.89 22.27 10.61
N LEU A 10 4.51 21.75 9.53
CA LEU A 10 3.92 20.65 8.77
C LEU A 10 4.19 19.30 9.45
N GLU A 11 3.29 18.89 10.34
CA GLU A 11 3.33 17.55 10.95
C GLU A 11 2.62 16.52 10.07
N VAL A 12 3.31 15.41 9.78
CA VAL A 12 2.71 14.29 9.07
C VAL A 12 1.92 13.45 10.06
N GLU A 13 0.60 13.44 9.94
CA GLU A 13 -0.27 12.62 10.80
C GLU A 13 -0.31 11.15 10.39
N LYS A 14 -0.31 10.89 9.07
CA LYS A 14 -0.55 9.57 8.51
C LYS A 14 0.36 9.32 7.32
N VAL A 15 0.98 8.14 7.27
CA VAL A 15 1.79 7.68 6.14
C VAL A 15 1.18 6.39 5.61
N VAL A 16 0.83 6.39 4.32
CA VAL A 16 0.42 5.19 3.60
C VAL A 16 1.61 4.63 2.83
N LEU A 17 1.93 3.37 3.08
CA LEU A 17 3.05 2.66 2.48
C LEU A 17 2.53 1.55 1.56
N ALA A 18 2.28 1.88 0.29
CA ALA A 18 1.81 0.92 -0.72
C ALA A 18 2.98 0.28 -1.48
N PHE A 19 3.13 -1.04 -1.36
CA PHE A 19 4.18 -1.81 -2.04
C PHE A 19 3.83 -3.30 -2.10
N GLY A 20 4.63 -4.07 -2.84
CA GLY A 20 4.59 -5.54 -2.83
C GLY A 20 4.22 -6.16 -4.19
N ILE A 21 3.36 -5.52 -4.99
CA ILE A 21 2.93 -6.06 -6.29
C ILE A 21 4.11 -6.26 -7.26
N ASN A 22 5.08 -5.35 -7.26
CA ASN A 22 6.31 -5.48 -8.07
C ASN A 22 7.28 -6.55 -7.56
N ALA A 23 7.02 -7.10 -6.37
CA ALA A 23 7.79 -8.19 -5.75
C ALA A 23 6.99 -9.50 -5.70
N ARG A 24 5.92 -9.63 -6.49
CA ARG A 24 5.04 -10.82 -6.53
C ARG A 24 5.77 -12.12 -6.89
N GLU A 25 6.83 -12.02 -7.70
CA GLU A 25 7.71 -13.13 -8.08
C GLU A 25 8.70 -13.52 -6.96
N ASN A 26 8.89 -12.64 -5.96
CA ASN A 26 9.78 -12.92 -4.85
C ASN A 26 9.08 -13.76 -3.79
N LYS A 27 9.85 -14.63 -3.13
CA LYS A 27 9.40 -15.32 -1.92
C LYS A 27 8.90 -14.32 -0.89
N SER A 28 7.72 -14.61 -0.33
CA SER A 28 7.03 -13.77 0.65
C SER A 28 7.93 -13.34 1.81
N ASP A 29 8.79 -14.24 2.35
CA ASP A 29 9.72 -13.92 3.44
C ASP A 29 10.69 -12.77 3.13
N THR A 30 11.22 -12.72 1.91
CA THR A 30 12.12 -11.64 1.48
C THR A 30 11.36 -10.33 1.41
N THR A 31 10.17 -10.36 0.81
CA THR A 31 9.31 -9.17 0.70
C THR A 31 8.87 -8.67 2.08
N ILE A 32 8.53 -9.57 3.01
CA ILE A 32 8.18 -9.26 4.40
C ILE A 32 9.33 -8.53 5.10
N LYS A 33 10.58 -9.01 4.97
CA LYS A 33 11.75 -8.33 5.57
C LYS A 33 11.91 -6.90 5.04
N ASN A 34 11.70 -6.70 3.74
CA ASN A 34 11.77 -5.39 3.11
C ASN A 34 10.67 -4.45 3.63
N VAL A 35 9.42 -4.93 3.72
CA VAL A 35 8.30 -4.17 4.29
C VAL A 35 8.60 -3.76 5.73
N GLN A 36 9.09 -4.68 6.56
CA GLN A 36 9.47 -4.36 7.94
C GLN A 36 10.59 -3.31 8.01
N GLY A 37 11.56 -3.37 7.08
CA GLY A 37 12.60 -2.36 6.92
C GLY A 37 12.04 -0.97 6.60
N ALA A 38 11.12 -0.91 5.62
CA ALA A 38 10.44 0.32 5.22
C ALA A 38 9.65 0.92 6.38
N ILE A 39 8.92 0.10 7.14
CA ILE A 39 8.16 0.56 8.32
C ILE A 39 9.11 1.11 9.39
N ARG A 40 10.21 0.41 9.70
CA ARG A 40 11.21 0.91 10.66
C ARG A 40 11.79 2.25 10.23
N SER A 41 12.08 2.42 8.94
CA SER A 41 12.61 3.69 8.41
C SER A 41 11.57 4.80 8.46
N THR A 42 10.32 4.48 8.15
CA THR A 42 9.20 5.43 8.19
C THR A 42 8.95 5.92 9.61
N LYS A 43 8.91 5.03 10.59
CA LYS A 43 8.76 5.40 12.00
C LYS A 43 9.92 6.22 12.56
N ARG A 44 11.13 6.13 11.99
CA ARG A 44 12.23 7.03 12.36
C ARG A 44 12.07 8.42 11.73
N SER A 45 11.52 8.48 10.52
CA SER A 45 11.37 9.73 9.77
C SER A 45 10.13 10.51 10.19
N PHE A 46 9.07 9.80 10.56
CA PHE A 46 7.78 10.33 11.00
C PHE A 46 7.38 9.65 12.33
N PRO A 47 8.04 9.99 13.44
CA PRO A 47 7.88 9.29 14.72
C PRO A 47 6.47 9.41 15.33
N TYR A 48 5.74 10.45 14.97
CA TYR A 48 4.38 10.71 15.45
C TYR A 48 3.28 10.30 14.46
N ALA A 49 3.65 9.94 13.23
CA ALA A 49 2.68 9.54 12.22
C ALA A 49 2.16 8.12 12.44
N GLN A 50 0.87 7.92 12.16
CA GLN A 50 0.32 6.59 12.00
C GLN A 50 0.76 6.00 10.67
N VAL A 51 1.30 4.78 10.68
CA VAL A 51 1.75 4.09 9.46
C VAL A 51 0.73 3.03 9.07
N TRP A 52 0.24 3.12 7.84
CA TRP A 52 -0.77 2.23 7.27
C TRP A 52 -0.23 1.53 6.02
N VAL A 53 -0.50 0.23 5.90
CA VAL A 53 -0.10 -0.58 4.75
C VAL A 53 -1.36 -1.15 4.09
N PRO A 54 -1.74 -0.72 2.88
CA PRO A 54 -2.88 -1.29 2.20
C PRO A 54 -2.61 -2.75 1.84
N LEU A 55 -3.64 -3.59 1.98
CA LEU A 55 -3.61 -4.94 1.43
C LEU A 55 -3.62 -4.85 -0.10
N ILE A 56 -2.84 -5.71 -0.73
CA ILE A 56 -2.61 -5.69 -2.17
C ILE A 56 -3.83 -6.32 -2.86
N ASN A 57 -4.55 -5.52 -3.65
CA ASN A 57 -5.42 -6.03 -4.70
C ASN A 57 -4.55 -6.51 -5.88
N PHE A 58 -4.90 -7.63 -6.48
CA PHE A 58 -4.17 -8.20 -7.62
C PHE A 58 -5.12 -8.97 -8.55
N SER A 59 -4.76 -9.06 -9.84
CA SER A 59 -5.57 -9.76 -10.85
C SER A 59 -5.65 -11.26 -10.56
N SER A 60 -6.83 -11.84 -10.78
CA SER A 60 -7.04 -13.29 -10.69
C SER A 60 -6.28 -14.05 -11.80
N ALA A 61 -5.91 -13.35 -12.88
CA ALA A 61 -5.13 -13.86 -14.00
C ALA A 61 -3.63 -14.04 -13.71
N LEU A 62 -3.13 -13.52 -12.59
CA LEU A 62 -1.73 -13.75 -12.19
C LEU A 62 -1.43 -15.25 -12.00
N PRO A 63 -0.17 -15.67 -12.24
CA PRO A 63 0.31 -17.01 -11.91
C PRO A 63 -0.01 -17.43 -10.46
N SER A 64 -0.29 -18.72 -10.26
CA SER A 64 -0.71 -19.24 -8.94
C SER A 64 0.34 -19.00 -7.84
N ASP A 65 1.62 -19.17 -8.16
CA ASP A 65 2.74 -18.93 -7.25
C ASP A 65 2.88 -17.44 -6.87
N GLU A 66 2.71 -16.54 -7.84
CA GLU A 66 2.66 -15.09 -7.56
C GLU A 66 1.49 -14.74 -6.63
N LYS A 67 0.30 -15.31 -6.89
CA LYS A 67 -0.88 -15.12 -6.03
C LYS A 67 -0.63 -15.64 -4.61
N GLU A 68 -0.03 -16.81 -4.45
CA GLU A 68 0.33 -17.37 -3.14
C GLU A 68 1.33 -16.48 -2.38
N ASN A 69 2.32 -15.92 -3.06
CA ASN A 69 3.27 -14.96 -2.48
C ASN A 69 2.55 -13.70 -1.99
N LEU A 70 1.67 -13.12 -2.82
CA LEU A 70 0.91 -11.91 -2.47
C LEU A 70 -0.11 -12.16 -1.35
N GLN A 71 -0.78 -13.31 -1.35
CA GLN A 71 -1.68 -13.73 -0.27
C GLN A 71 -0.94 -13.89 1.05
N SER A 72 0.24 -14.52 1.02
CA SER A 72 1.10 -14.68 2.19
C SER A 72 1.54 -13.32 2.76
N LEU A 73 1.90 -12.38 1.88
CA LEU A 73 2.25 -11.01 2.26
C LEU A 73 1.05 -10.26 2.86
N ASN A 74 -0.12 -10.34 2.24
CA ASN A 74 -1.35 -9.74 2.76
C ASN A 74 -1.73 -10.31 4.13
N ALA A 75 -1.61 -11.62 4.33
CA ALA A 75 -1.84 -12.26 5.62
C ALA A 75 -0.87 -11.75 6.68
N HIS A 76 0.41 -11.56 6.33
CA HIS A 76 1.40 -10.99 7.23
C HIS A 76 1.07 -9.54 7.61
N ILE A 77 0.72 -8.70 6.64
CA ILE A 77 0.35 -7.29 6.87
C ILE A 77 -0.86 -7.23 7.81
N LYS A 78 -1.94 -7.94 7.47
CA LYS A 78 -3.19 -7.97 8.26
C LYS A 78 -2.97 -8.38 9.71
N LYS A 79 -2.05 -9.32 9.96
CA LYS A 79 -1.77 -9.83 11.31
C LYS A 79 -0.89 -8.90 12.15
N ASN A 80 0.04 -8.16 11.52
CA ASN A 80 1.14 -7.53 12.25
C ASN A 80 1.21 -6.00 12.12
N MET A 81 0.35 -5.38 11.30
CA MET A 81 0.49 -3.97 10.91
C MET A 81 -0.87 -3.26 10.94
N GLY A 82 -0.85 -1.92 11.04
CA GLY A 82 -2.00 -1.10 10.68
C GLY A 82 -2.24 -1.24 9.18
N PHE A 83 -3.43 -1.67 8.78
CA PHE A 83 -3.72 -2.01 7.39
C PHE A 83 -4.98 -1.33 6.86
N ILE A 84 -5.02 -1.12 5.55
CA ILE A 84 -6.21 -0.68 4.82
C ILE A 84 -6.76 -1.92 4.07
N PRO A 85 -8.05 -2.28 4.23
CA PRO A 85 -8.66 -3.38 3.50
C PRO A 85 -8.55 -3.21 1.98
N PRO A 86 -8.55 -4.30 1.20
CA PRO A 86 -8.53 -4.21 -0.26
C PRO A 86 -9.76 -3.48 -0.79
N LEU A 87 -9.65 -2.90 -1.98
CA LEU A 87 -10.81 -2.47 -2.75
C LEU A 87 -11.75 -3.67 -2.97
N PRO A 88 -13.08 -3.48 -2.96
CA PRO A 88 -14.00 -4.49 -3.42
C PRO A 88 -13.67 -4.93 -4.86
N GLU A 89 -13.81 -6.23 -5.15
CA GLU A 89 -13.41 -6.84 -6.42
C GLU A 89 -14.17 -6.21 -7.60
N GLU A 90 -15.45 -5.86 -7.39
CA GLU A 90 -16.30 -5.22 -8.40
C GLU A 90 -15.86 -3.80 -8.79
N LYS A 91 -14.90 -3.22 -8.08
CA LYS A 91 -14.31 -1.90 -8.39
C LYS A 91 -12.83 -2.00 -8.77
N PHE A 92 -12.27 -3.21 -8.80
CA PHE A 92 -10.86 -3.43 -9.04
C PHE A 92 -10.64 -4.03 -10.42
N GLU A 93 -9.99 -3.25 -11.27
CA GLU A 93 -9.64 -3.64 -12.63
C GLU A 93 -8.17 -3.31 -12.91
N THR A 94 -7.52 -4.21 -13.65
CA THR A 94 -6.17 -4.01 -14.15
C THR A 94 -6.18 -3.63 -15.62
N ALA A 95 -5.11 -2.98 -16.06
CA ALA A 95 -4.78 -2.85 -17.46
C ALA A 95 -4.53 -4.23 -18.09
N ALA A 96 -4.29 -4.24 -19.41
CA ALA A 96 -4.10 -5.47 -20.19
C ALA A 96 -2.90 -6.34 -19.76
N ASP A 97 -2.02 -5.84 -18.89
CA ASP A 97 -0.88 -6.58 -18.36
C ASP A 97 -1.15 -7.26 -17.01
N ASP A 98 -2.39 -7.21 -16.52
CA ASP A 98 -2.84 -7.83 -15.27
C ASP A 98 -2.13 -7.35 -13.99
N ILE A 99 -1.31 -6.29 -14.10
CA ILE A 99 -0.46 -5.79 -13.02
C ILE A 99 -0.80 -4.34 -12.68
N HIS A 100 -0.83 -3.46 -13.68
CA HIS A 100 -1.09 -2.05 -13.45
C HIS A 100 -2.59 -1.79 -13.29
N TRP A 101 -2.95 -0.85 -12.41
CA TRP A 101 -4.34 -0.43 -12.26
C TRP A 101 -4.80 0.35 -13.49
N THR A 102 -6.09 0.23 -13.81
CA THR A 102 -6.75 1.22 -14.67
C THR A 102 -6.79 2.58 -13.97
N ALA A 103 -7.05 3.66 -14.73
CA ALA A 103 -7.18 5.00 -14.14
C ALA A 103 -8.36 5.06 -13.16
N GLU A 104 -9.45 4.38 -13.51
CA GLU A 104 -10.66 4.22 -12.71
C GLU A 104 -10.38 3.50 -11.40
N THR A 105 -9.61 2.40 -11.45
CA THR A 105 -9.17 1.67 -10.25
C THR A 105 -8.25 2.52 -9.38
N GLY A 106 -7.36 3.31 -9.98
CA GLY A 106 -6.51 4.25 -9.25
C GLY A 106 -7.32 5.31 -8.48
N ALA A 107 -8.34 5.89 -9.11
CA ALA A 107 -9.25 6.84 -8.46
C ALA A 107 -10.04 6.16 -7.35
N ALA A 108 -10.63 4.98 -7.63
CA ALA A 108 -11.37 4.20 -6.64
C ALA A 108 -10.49 3.79 -5.45
N MET A 109 -9.21 3.50 -5.67
CA MET A 109 -8.27 3.19 -4.60
C MET A 109 -7.98 4.39 -3.71
N PHE A 110 -7.76 5.56 -4.31
CA PHE A 110 -7.55 6.78 -3.56
C PHE A 110 -8.77 7.14 -2.70
N ASP A 111 -9.98 7.07 -3.26
CA ASP A 111 -11.23 7.34 -2.54
C ASP A 111 -11.45 6.32 -1.41
N HIS A 112 -11.17 5.04 -1.67
CA HIS A 112 -11.29 3.99 -0.67
C HIS A 112 -10.32 4.19 0.51
N TRP A 113 -9.06 4.50 0.22
CA TRP A 113 -8.05 4.74 1.26
C TRP A 113 -8.35 6.00 2.06
N THR A 114 -8.74 7.10 1.41
CA THR A 114 -9.06 8.36 2.08
C THR A 114 -10.30 8.23 2.96
N ALA A 115 -11.36 7.58 2.46
CA ALA A 115 -12.55 7.28 3.24
C ALA A 115 -12.23 6.40 4.47
N PHE A 116 -11.44 5.33 4.29
CA PHE A 116 -11.05 4.45 5.40
C PHE A 116 -10.25 5.18 6.48
N LEU A 117 -9.35 6.07 6.07
CA LEU A 117 -8.50 6.85 6.97
C LEU A 117 -9.21 8.09 7.54
N ASN A 118 -10.50 8.29 7.21
CA ASN A 118 -11.28 9.47 7.54
C ASN A 118 -10.56 10.78 7.19
N LEU A 119 -9.84 10.78 6.06
CA LEU A 119 -9.26 12.01 5.53
C LEU A 119 -10.42 12.85 5.00
N SER A 120 -10.85 13.82 5.81
CA SER A 120 -11.79 14.84 5.34
C SER A 120 -11.04 15.69 4.31
N ALA A 121 -11.51 15.69 3.06
CA ALA A 121 -11.09 16.73 2.14
C ALA A 121 -11.52 18.08 2.75
N PRO A 122 -10.62 19.06 2.89
CA PRO A 122 -10.99 20.40 3.32
C PRO A 122 -11.99 21.05 2.34
#